data_AF-A0A316QA83-F1
#
_entry.id   AF-A0A316QA83-F1
#
_cell.length_a   1.000
_cell.length_b   1.000
_cell.length_c   1.000
_cell.angle_alpha   90.00
_cell.angle_beta   90.00
_cell.angle_gamma   90.00
#
_symmetry.space_group_name_H-M   'P 1'
#
loop_
_entity.id
_entity.type
_entity.pdbx_description
1 polymer ?
#
loop_
_entity_poly.entity_id
_entity_poly.type
_entity_poly.pdbx_seq_one_letter_code
_entity_poly.pdbx_strand_id
1 'polypeptide(L)'
;MKKLPRLLAILLCFPLLGNLFMAEDERPQREERMASTAGFSVIVEMQNGSYCYDPEEVLPFMMASMLADQKGEELCRAAAVICRTNLVYKWQQENRPGQLILEDTGMACRDEITDHMQQAAADTVGIVLTYEGEVIPAPFFYMSSGKTRDTGLPFLKSVDCSDNLYDKEYLLQYHYRKKDFYARIKEISGWKFCNSLQDMELERDDSGYVKVIHCTGEEMILTADALCQVMELRSPDFDWEEQENLIMIRTRGIGHGIGFDVCYGARLDAQGMEYRQILEYFYKDIMLDKRYNACE
;
A
#
# COMPACT_ATOMS: atom_id res chain seq x y z
N MET A 1 55.06 -68.65 17.54
CA MET A 1 54.89 -68.74 19.00
C MET A 1 53.42 -68.49 19.33
N LYS A 2 52.77 -69.47 19.99
CA LYS A 2 51.58 -69.43 20.90
C LYS A 2 50.48 -68.37 20.66
N LYS A 3 49.16 -68.60 20.73
CA LYS A 3 48.19 -69.72 20.72
C LYS A 3 46.79 -69.02 20.67
N LEU A 4 45.83 -69.61 19.94
CA LEU A 4 44.35 -69.40 19.85
C LEU A 4 43.64 -69.43 21.25
N PRO A 5 42.29 -69.35 21.47
CA PRO A 5 41.09 -69.25 20.58
C PRO A 5 39.94 -68.33 21.14
N ARG A 6 38.73 -68.13 20.55
CA ARG A 6 37.58 -69.04 20.41
C ARG A 6 36.37 -68.37 19.72
N LEU A 7 35.68 -69.16 18.87
CA LEU A 7 34.22 -69.36 18.64
C LEU A 7 33.30 -68.11 18.48
N LEU A 8 32.18 -68.10 17.74
CA LEU A 8 31.22 -69.14 17.35
C LEU A 8 30.37 -68.58 16.19
N ALA A 9 29.95 -69.43 15.25
CA ALA A 9 29.02 -69.09 14.17
C ALA A 9 27.57 -69.11 14.66
N ILE A 10 26.74 -68.12 14.26
CA ILE A 10 25.27 -68.24 14.24
C ILE A 10 24.76 -67.60 12.94
N LEU A 11 24.15 -68.44 12.10
CA LEU A 11 23.25 -68.06 11.01
C LEU A 11 22.07 -67.23 11.55
N LEU A 12 21.69 -66.17 10.84
CA LEU A 12 20.28 -65.78 10.77
C LEU A 12 19.94 -65.23 9.39
N CYS A 13 18.80 -65.72 8.93
CA CYS A 13 18.23 -65.73 7.60
C CYS A 13 17.20 -64.59 7.46
N PHE A 14 17.13 -63.98 6.25
CA PHE A 14 16.00 -63.24 5.64
C PHE A 14 15.51 -61.91 6.28
N PRO A 15 14.79 -61.02 5.54
CA PRO A 15 14.63 -60.87 4.08
C PRO A 15 14.88 -59.44 3.55
N LEU A 16 15.11 -59.36 2.23
CA LEU A 16 14.80 -58.19 1.39
C LEU A 16 13.33 -57.78 1.57
N LEU A 17 13.08 -56.55 2.01
CA LEU A 17 11.80 -55.86 1.86
C LEU A 17 12.10 -54.40 1.52
N GLY A 18 11.55 -53.95 0.39
CA GLY A 18 11.81 -52.62 -0.16
C GLY A 18 11.31 -51.51 0.74
N ASN A 19 12.15 -50.52 0.99
CA ASN A 19 11.68 -49.24 1.49
C ASN A 19 11.08 -48.47 0.32
N LEU A 20 9.77 -48.65 0.19
CA LEU A 20 8.84 -47.77 -0.47
C LEU A 20 9.08 -46.35 0.06
N PHE A 21 9.40 -45.43 -0.86
CA PHE A 21 9.40 -44.00 -0.60
C PHE A 21 8.03 -43.58 -0.06
N MET A 22 7.96 -43.27 1.24
CA MET A 22 6.92 -42.42 1.81
C MET A 22 7.58 -41.07 2.01
N ALA A 23 7.38 -40.16 1.05
CA ALA A 23 7.57 -38.75 1.32
C ALA A 23 6.56 -38.39 2.42
N GLU A 24 7.05 -38.08 3.62
CA GLU A 24 6.24 -37.40 4.62
C GLU A 24 5.76 -36.10 3.99
N ASP A 25 4.44 -35.99 3.91
CA ASP A 25 3.69 -34.82 3.48
C ASP A 25 3.93 -33.74 4.57
N GLU A 26 5.06 -33.02 4.48
CA GLU A 26 5.36 -31.84 5.29
C GLU A 26 4.36 -30.73 4.94
N ARG A 27 3.12 -30.88 5.38
CA ARG A 27 2.22 -29.75 5.54
C ARG A 27 2.84 -28.87 6.62
N PRO A 28 3.06 -27.58 6.37
CA PRO A 28 3.61 -26.69 7.39
C PRO A 28 2.69 -26.76 8.62
N GLN A 29 3.29 -27.14 9.74
CA GLN A 29 2.60 -27.11 11.03
C GLN A 29 2.16 -25.67 11.26
N ARG A 30 0.85 -25.49 11.49
CA ARG A 30 0.25 -24.22 11.86
C ARG A 30 0.86 -23.82 13.20
N GLU A 31 1.88 -22.97 13.19
CA GLU A 31 2.42 -22.37 14.41
C GLU A 31 1.28 -21.67 15.14
N GLU A 32 0.93 -22.16 16.34
CA GLU A 32 0.15 -21.38 17.30
C GLU A 32 1.00 -20.18 17.72
N ARG A 33 0.82 -19.05 17.04
CA ARG A 33 1.48 -17.78 17.38
C ARG A 33 0.87 -17.16 18.63
N MET A 34 1.73 -16.43 19.35
CA MET A 34 1.46 -15.69 20.57
C MET A 34 0.13 -14.92 20.52
N ALA A 35 -0.58 -14.90 21.65
CA ALA A 35 -1.76 -14.05 21.82
C ALA A 35 -1.41 -12.60 21.47
N SER A 36 -2.18 -12.03 20.53
CA SER A 36 -2.03 -10.66 20.05
C SER A 36 -1.97 -9.69 21.22
N THR A 37 -0.97 -8.81 21.21
CA THR A 37 -0.85 -7.73 22.23
C THR A 37 -1.79 -6.57 21.95
N ALA A 38 -2.44 -6.57 20.78
CA ALA A 38 -3.32 -5.53 20.26
C ALA A 38 -4.83 -5.84 20.39
N GLY A 39 -5.18 -7.07 20.80
CA GLY A 39 -6.59 -7.49 20.92
C GLY A 39 -7.26 -7.96 19.63
N PHE A 40 -6.54 -7.98 18.50
CA PHE A 40 -6.96 -8.62 17.25
C PHE A 40 -5.76 -9.13 16.43
N SER A 41 -6.01 -10.00 15.47
CA SER A 41 -4.99 -10.49 14.52
C SER A 41 -5.26 -10.01 13.10
N VAL A 42 -4.21 -9.91 12.29
CA VAL A 42 -4.32 -9.61 10.86
C VAL A 42 -4.13 -10.89 10.06
N ILE A 43 -5.07 -11.19 9.17
CA ILE A 43 -4.96 -12.27 8.20
C ILE A 43 -4.44 -11.67 6.90
N VAL A 44 -3.36 -12.24 6.37
CA VAL A 44 -2.81 -11.90 5.05
C VAL A 44 -2.94 -13.12 4.16
N GLU A 45 -3.57 -12.96 3.00
CA GLU A 45 -3.75 -14.00 2.00
C GLU A 45 -2.60 -13.96 0.99
N MET A 46 -1.81 -15.03 0.96
CA MET A 46 -0.72 -15.22 0.02
C MET A 46 -1.04 -16.36 -0.94
N GLN A 47 -0.28 -16.47 -2.04
CA GLN A 47 -0.50 -17.53 -3.05
C GLN A 47 -0.42 -18.96 -2.48
N ASN A 48 0.32 -19.15 -1.40
CA ASN A 48 0.56 -20.43 -0.73
C ASN A 48 -0.30 -20.65 0.53
N GLY A 49 -1.19 -19.71 0.89
CA GLY A 49 -2.11 -19.85 2.02
C GLY A 49 -2.37 -18.54 2.76
N SER A 50 -3.17 -18.61 3.81
CA SER A 50 -3.46 -17.48 4.69
C SER A 50 -2.60 -17.54 5.95
N TYR A 51 -1.98 -16.41 6.28
CA TYR A 51 -1.08 -16.27 7.43
C TYR A 51 -1.68 -15.31 8.44
N CYS A 52 -1.51 -15.61 9.72
CA CYS A 52 -2.05 -14.83 10.83
C CYS A 52 -0.90 -14.12 11.54
N TYR A 53 -1.00 -12.80 11.66
CA TYR A 53 0.02 -11.93 12.26
C TYR A 53 -0.54 -11.17 13.46
N ASP A 54 0.33 -10.88 14.44
CA ASP A 54 0.08 -9.74 15.32
C ASP A 54 0.14 -8.46 14.48
N PRO A 55 -0.71 -7.44 14.75
CA PRO A 55 -0.72 -6.21 13.98
C PRO A 55 0.63 -5.50 13.88
N GLU A 56 1.51 -5.60 14.88
CA GLU A 56 2.86 -5.01 14.82
C GLU A 56 3.80 -5.82 13.91
N GLU A 57 3.61 -7.14 13.81
CA GLU A 57 4.43 -8.02 12.96
C GLU A 57 4.15 -7.80 11.47
N VAL A 58 2.95 -7.35 11.09
CA VAL A 58 2.60 -7.11 9.68
C VAL A 58 3.10 -5.75 9.17
N LEU A 59 3.39 -4.79 10.07
CA LEU A 59 3.74 -3.42 9.67
C LEU A 59 4.97 -3.33 8.75
N PRO A 60 6.10 -4.03 8.99
CA PRO A 60 7.24 -3.95 8.09
C PRO A 60 6.90 -4.31 6.64
N PHE A 61 6.00 -5.27 6.43
CA PHE A 61 5.55 -5.68 5.09
C PHE A 61 4.65 -4.60 4.45
N MET A 62 3.78 -3.97 5.24
CA MET A 62 2.98 -2.82 4.77
C MET A 62 3.86 -1.62 4.43
N MET A 63 4.87 -1.36 5.25
CA MET A 63 5.86 -0.30 5.04
C MET A 63 6.67 -0.54 3.76
N ALA A 64 7.08 -1.77 3.48
CA ALA A 64 7.77 -2.12 2.23
C ALA A 64 6.90 -1.80 0.99
N SER A 65 5.58 -2.01 1.09
CA SER A 65 4.64 -1.61 0.03
C SER A 65 4.55 -0.08 -0.14
N MET A 66 4.48 0.64 0.98
CA MET A 66 4.39 2.11 1.01
C MET A 66 5.66 2.80 0.51
N LEU A 67 6.83 2.38 1.01
CA LEU A 67 8.10 3.07 0.79
C LEU A 67 8.71 2.75 -0.58
N ALA A 68 8.37 1.60 -1.16
CA ALA A 68 9.03 1.07 -2.35
C ALA A 68 10.56 1.11 -2.18
N ASP A 69 11.25 1.97 -2.93
CA ASP A 69 12.71 2.08 -2.89
C ASP A 69 13.22 3.22 -1.97
N GLN A 70 12.32 4.00 -1.37
CA GLN A 70 12.68 5.14 -0.52
C GLN A 70 13.31 4.68 0.80
N LYS A 71 14.29 5.45 1.27
CA LYS A 71 15.06 5.14 2.48
C LYS A 71 15.13 6.37 3.36
N GLY A 72 15.32 6.12 4.66
CA GLY A 72 15.40 7.17 5.66
C GLY A 72 14.92 6.64 7.00
N GLU A 73 15.60 7.00 8.07
CA GLU A 73 15.30 6.48 9.41
C GLU A 73 13.99 7.09 9.93
N GLU A 74 13.84 8.40 9.80
CA GLU A 74 12.65 9.14 10.21
C GLU A 74 11.46 8.87 9.28
N LEU A 75 11.73 8.66 7.99
CA LEU A 75 10.74 8.20 7.01
C LEU A 75 10.20 6.82 7.39
N CYS A 76 11.05 5.87 7.79
CA CYS A 76 10.59 4.56 8.25
C CYS A 76 9.72 4.69 9.52
N ARG A 77 10.09 5.57 10.47
CA ARG A 77 9.26 5.83 11.67
C ARG A 77 7.91 6.44 11.30
N ALA A 78 7.88 7.40 10.37
CA ALA A 78 6.64 7.97 9.86
C ALA A 78 5.77 6.92 9.17
N ALA A 79 6.35 6.08 8.31
CA ALA A 79 5.65 5.00 7.62
C ALA A 79 5.06 3.98 8.60
N ALA A 80 5.81 3.59 9.64
CA ALA A 80 5.31 2.70 10.69
C ALA A 80 4.06 3.26 11.37
N VAL A 81 4.09 4.55 11.76
CA VAL A 81 2.93 5.24 12.36
C VAL A 81 1.76 5.31 11.39
N ILE A 82 1.98 5.61 10.10
CA ILE A 82 0.92 5.68 9.07
C ILE A 82 0.29 4.31 8.82
N CYS A 83 1.09 3.27 8.58
CA CYS A 83 0.61 1.91 8.37
C CYS A 83 -0.20 1.42 9.57
N ARG A 84 0.32 1.64 10.79
CA ARG A 84 -0.39 1.30 12.03
C ARG A 84 -1.71 2.05 12.10
N THR A 85 -1.69 3.37 11.97
CA THR A 85 -2.89 4.22 12.03
C THR A 85 -3.99 3.73 11.08
N ASN A 86 -3.66 3.43 9.82
CA ASN A 86 -4.65 2.93 8.86
C ASN A 86 -5.20 1.56 9.21
N LEU A 87 -4.36 0.66 9.73
CA LEU A 87 -4.78 -0.66 10.21
C LEU A 87 -5.74 -0.54 11.39
N VAL A 88 -5.42 0.31 12.38
CA VAL A 88 -6.29 0.58 13.53
C VAL A 88 -7.59 1.24 13.09
N TYR A 89 -7.51 2.22 12.21
CA TYR A 89 -8.67 2.93 11.68
C TYR A 89 -9.64 1.94 11.02
N LYS A 90 -9.14 1.05 10.15
CA LYS A 90 -9.96 0.02 9.50
C LYS A 90 -10.57 -0.96 10.49
N TRP A 91 -9.78 -1.45 11.45
CA TRP A 91 -10.27 -2.28 12.53
C TRP A 91 -11.41 -1.63 13.31
N GLN A 92 -11.30 -0.34 13.64
CA GLN A 92 -12.36 0.41 14.31
C GLN A 92 -13.62 0.57 13.44
N GLN A 93 -13.45 0.88 12.13
CA GLN A 93 -14.57 1.01 11.18
C GLN A 93 -15.35 -0.30 10.99
N GLU A 94 -14.68 -1.45 11.12
CA GLU A 94 -15.30 -2.78 11.04
C GLU A 94 -15.88 -3.27 12.38
N ASN A 95 -16.08 -2.37 13.35
CA ASN A 95 -16.57 -2.67 14.70
C ASN A 95 -15.64 -3.59 15.50
N ARG A 96 -14.33 -3.40 15.35
CA ARG A 96 -13.28 -4.04 16.16
C ARG A 96 -13.36 -5.57 16.12
N PRO A 97 -13.29 -6.21 14.95
CA PRO A 97 -13.34 -7.66 14.85
C PRO A 97 -12.11 -8.29 15.51
N GLY A 98 -12.23 -9.55 15.96
CA GLY A 98 -11.07 -10.29 16.49
C GLY A 98 -10.02 -10.61 15.42
N GLN A 99 -10.42 -10.60 14.14
CA GLN A 99 -9.56 -10.82 12.98
C GLN A 99 -9.90 -9.82 11.90
N LEU A 100 -8.89 -9.20 11.30
CA LEU A 100 -9.01 -8.30 10.16
C LEU A 100 -8.34 -8.94 8.94
N ILE A 101 -9.05 -9.05 7.81
CA ILE A 101 -8.49 -9.58 6.55
C ILE A 101 -7.86 -8.40 5.81
N LEU A 102 -6.55 -8.44 5.57
CA LEU A 102 -5.81 -7.28 5.06
C LEU A 102 -6.27 -6.88 3.65
N GLU A 103 -6.57 -7.84 2.79
CA GLU A 103 -6.98 -7.64 1.40
C GLU A 103 -8.30 -6.84 1.31
N ASP A 104 -9.23 -7.08 2.24
CA ASP A 104 -10.52 -6.38 2.31
C ASP A 104 -10.37 -4.91 2.75
N THR A 105 -9.23 -4.57 3.37
CA THR A 105 -8.97 -3.19 3.82
C THR A 105 -8.52 -2.26 2.70
N GLY A 106 -8.04 -2.81 1.57
CA GLY A 106 -7.35 -2.08 0.50
C GLY A 106 -5.88 -1.76 0.78
N MET A 107 -5.31 -2.28 1.87
CA MET A 107 -3.88 -2.20 2.17
C MET A 107 -3.12 -3.37 1.54
N ALA A 108 -1.81 -3.19 1.35
CA ALA A 108 -0.98 -4.19 0.67
C ALA A 108 0.34 -4.39 1.40
N CYS A 109 0.91 -5.59 1.25
CA CYS A 109 2.20 -5.98 1.79
C CYS A 109 3.20 -6.28 0.66
N ARG A 110 4.49 -6.19 0.98
CA ARG A 110 5.60 -6.72 0.17
C ARG A 110 6.60 -7.43 1.07
N ASP A 111 7.26 -8.46 0.54
CA ASP A 111 8.16 -9.31 1.30
C ASP A 111 9.56 -8.69 1.49
N GLU A 112 9.92 -7.68 0.69
CA GLU A 112 11.21 -7.00 0.74
C GLU A 112 11.33 -6.02 1.93
N ILE A 113 11.35 -6.57 3.15
CA ILE A 113 11.53 -5.81 4.39
C ILE A 113 13.02 -5.59 4.72
N THR A 114 13.31 -4.54 5.49
CA THR A 114 14.67 -4.21 5.96
C THR A 114 14.72 -4.12 7.48
N ASP A 115 15.92 -4.28 8.07
CA ASP A 115 16.15 -4.10 9.51
C ASP A 115 15.71 -2.71 9.99
N HIS A 116 15.86 -1.67 9.15
CA HIS A 116 15.39 -0.32 9.46
C HIS A 116 13.87 -0.23 9.58
N MET A 117 13.12 -0.95 8.74
CA MET A 117 11.65 -1.00 8.83
C MET A 117 11.21 -1.72 10.10
N GLN A 118 11.87 -2.82 10.45
CA GLN A 118 11.60 -3.56 11.68
C GLN A 118 11.90 -2.71 12.93
N GLN A 119 13.06 -2.04 12.93
CA GLN A 119 13.45 -1.15 14.02
C GLN A 119 12.49 0.04 14.17
N ALA A 120 12.08 0.66 13.06
CA ALA A 120 11.12 1.76 13.09
C ALA A 120 9.73 1.33 13.58
N ALA A 121 9.26 0.14 13.20
CA ALA A 121 8.04 -0.43 13.76
C ALA A 121 8.17 -0.59 15.28
N ALA A 122 9.28 -1.17 15.76
CA ALA A 122 9.58 -1.34 17.19
C ALA A 122 9.68 -0.02 17.97
N ASP A 123 10.35 0.99 17.40
CA ASP A 123 10.55 2.31 18.01
C ASP A 123 9.22 3.08 18.17
N THR A 124 8.23 2.77 17.32
CA THR A 124 6.95 3.47 17.26
C THR A 124 5.77 2.64 17.73
N VAL A 125 6.01 1.49 18.39
CA VAL A 125 4.96 0.56 18.84
C VAL A 125 3.81 1.29 19.54
N GLY A 126 2.60 1.00 19.06
CA GLY A 126 1.35 1.54 19.58
C GLY A 126 1.10 3.03 19.34
N ILE A 127 1.98 3.74 18.62
CA ILE A 127 1.77 5.14 18.23
C ILE A 127 0.89 5.22 16.98
N VAL A 128 -0.23 5.94 17.09
CA VAL A 128 -1.16 6.23 15.99
C VAL A 128 -1.40 7.74 15.86
N LEU A 129 -1.87 8.18 14.70
CA LEU A 129 -2.34 9.55 14.49
C LEU A 129 -3.79 9.69 14.95
N THR A 130 -4.06 10.75 15.70
CA THR A 130 -5.40 11.12 16.15
C THR A 130 -5.70 12.58 15.85
N TYR A 131 -6.98 12.89 15.71
CA TYR A 131 -7.51 14.25 15.65
C TYR A 131 -8.71 14.30 16.59
N GLU A 132 -8.73 15.28 17.51
CA GLU A 132 -9.75 15.37 18.58
C GLU A 132 -9.91 14.08 19.42
N GLY A 133 -8.83 13.30 19.56
CA GLY A 133 -8.80 12.05 20.33
C GLY A 133 -9.23 10.80 19.54
N GLU A 134 -9.74 10.96 18.33
CA GLU A 134 -10.16 9.86 17.46
C GLU A 134 -9.06 9.49 16.47
N VAL A 135 -8.90 8.19 16.20
CA VAL A 135 -7.94 7.70 15.18
C VAL A 135 -8.43 8.15 13.80
N ILE A 136 -7.54 8.79 13.04
CA ILE A 136 -7.87 9.30 11.70
C ILE A 136 -7.49 8.32 10.60
N PRO A 137 -8.09 8.41 9.39
CA PRO A 137 -7.46 7.84 8.21
C PRO A 137 -6.17 8.61 7.90
N ALA A 138 -5.10 7.88 7.60
CA ALA A 138 -3.80 8.43 7.23
C ALA A 138 -3.45 8.02 5.79
N PRO A 139 -4.20 8.51 4.77
CA PRO A 139 -3.93 8.18 3.38
C PRO A 139 -2.51 8.63 2.99
N PHE A 140 -1.89 7.87 2.11
CA PHE A 140 -0.56 8.14 1.60
C PHE A 140 -0.48 7.74 0.13
N PHE A 141 0.45 8.32 -0.60
CA PHE A 141 0.68 8.04 -2.00
C PHE A 141 2.16 8.30 -2.33
N TYR A 142 2.62 7.85 -3.49
CA TYR A 142 4.05 7.84 -3.76
C TYR A 142 4.62 9.24 -4.02
N MET A 143 4.00 10.02 -4.91
CA MET A 143 4.51 11.34 -5.30
C MET A 143 3.40 12.26 -5.80
N SER A 144 3.43 13.54 -5.43
CA SER A 144 2.39 14.50 -5.82
C SER A 144 2.70 15.16 -7.14
N SER A 145 1.74 15.88 -7.70
CA SER A 145 1.96 16.75 -8.85
C SER A 145 2.56 18.12 -8.49
N GLY A 146 3.04 18.28 -7.25
CA GLY A 146 3.63 19.52 -6.72
C GLY A 146 2.95 20.02 -5.44
N LYS A 147 1.75 19.53 -5.14
CA LYS A 147 1.05 19.75 -3.87
C LYS A 147 0.09 18.60 -3.57
N THR A 148 -0.20 18.38 -2.30
CA THR A 148 -1.24 17.43 -1.88
C THR A 148 -2.64 18.04 -2.06
N ARG A 149 -3.68 17.20 -2.04
CA ARG A 149 -5.08 17.57 -2.22
C ARG A 149 -5.75 17.89 -0.89
N ASP A 150 -6.54 18.96 -0.85
CA ASP A 150 -7.47 19.23 0.25
C ASP A 150 -8.74 18.38 0.07
N THR A 151 -9.13 17.67 1.13
CA THR A 151 -10.34 16.82 1.12
C THR A 151 -11.53 17.47 1.83
N GLY A 152 -11.35 18.68 2.37
CA GLY A 152 -12.28 19.34 3.28
C GLY A 152 -12.09 18.91 4.74
N LEU A 153 -11.48 17.76 5.00
CA LEU A 153 -11.18 17.31 6.38
C LEU A 153 -10.15 18.24 7.04
N PRO A 154 -10.27 18.55 8.34
CA PRO A 154 -9.37 19.49 9.03
C PRO A 154 -7.89 19.09 8.95
N PHE A 155 -7.61 17.79 9.07
CA PHE A 155 -6.27 17.22 9.11
C PHE A 155 -5.71 16.83 7.74
N LEU A 156 -6.50 16.87 6.65
CA LEU A 156 -6.05 16.54 5.28
C LEU A 156 -6.18 17.76 4.37
N LYS A 157 -5.21 18.66 4.51
CA LYS A 157 -5.09 19.90 3.74
C LYS A 157 -4.08 19.78 2.61
N SER A 158 -4.20 20.70 1.65
CA SER A 158 -3.19 20.87 0.62
C SER A 158 -1.88 21.38 1.23
N VAL A 159 -0.79 20.70 0.92
CA VAL A 159 0.56 20.98 1.40
C VAL A 159 1.48 21.09 0.19
N ASP A 160 2.42 22.02 0.25
CA ASP A 160 3.41 22.23 -0.80
C ASP A 160 4.36 21.04 -0.92
N CYS A 161 4.59 20.56 -2.13
CA CYS A 161 5.55 19.50 -2.45
C CYS A 161 6.28 19.84 -3.76
N SER A 162 6.49 21.13 -4.02
CA SER A 162 6.94 21.65 -5.32
C SER A 162 8.26 21.04 -5.83
N ASP A 163 9.13 20.58 -4.94
CA ASP A 163 10.38 19.93 -5.36
C ASP A 163 10.17 18.61 -6.13
N ASN A 164 8.99 18.00 -6.03
CA ASN A 164 8.66 16.80 -6.80
C ASN A 164 8.64 17.04 -8.31
N LEU A 165 8.46 18.29 -8.77
CA LEU A 165 8.51 18.65 -10.19
C LEU A 165 9.87 18.32 -10.83
N TYR A 166 10.93 18.20 -10.03
CA TYR A 166 12.28 17.89 -10.48
C TYR A 166 12.59 16.39 -10.48
N ASP A 167 11.67 15.54 -9.99
CA ASP A 167 11.86 14.09 -10.03
C ASP A 167 11.76 13.56 -11.47
N LYS A 168 12.61 12.59 -11.82
CA LYS A 168 12.63 11.98 -13.16
C LYS A 168 11.34 11.21 -13.49
N GLU A 169 10.63 10.71 -12.47
CA GLU A 169 9.37 9.97 -12.61
C GLU A 169 8.15 10.88 -12.50
N TYR A 170 8.35 12.20 -12.31
CA TYR A 170 7.28 13.17 -12.14
C TYR A 170 6.28 13.17 -13.29
N LEU A 171 6.78 13.11 -14.53
CA LEU A 171 5.97 13.19 -15.74
C LEU A 171 6.02 11.87 -16.51
N LEU A 172 4.85 11.28 -16.80
CA LEU A 172 4.74 10.10 -17.63
C LEU A 172 3.76 10.33 -18.78
N GLN A 173 4.08 9.76 -19.94
CA GLN A 173 3.27 9.90 -21.16
C GLN A 173 2.80 8.53 -21.66
N TYR A 174 1.50 8.46 -21.93
CA TYR A 174 0.81 7.28 -22.45
C TYR A 174 0.29 7.57 -23.86
N HIS A 175 0.26 6.55 -24.70
CA HIS A 175 -0.25 6.65 -26.06
C HIS A 175 -1.28 5.55 -26.32
N TYR A 176 -2.47 5.94 -26.74
CA TYR A 176 -3.54 5.04 -27.10
C TYR A 176 -3.95 5.28 -28.54
N ARG A 177 -4.26 4.21 -29.27
CA ARG A 177 -4.97 4.38 -30.55
C ARG A 177 -6.35 4.94 -30.27
N LYS A 178 -6.79 5.93 -31.05
CA LYS A 178 -8.11 6.58 -30.84
C LYS A 178 -9.26 5.59 -30.68
N LYS A 179 -9.33 4.61 -31.59
CA LYS A 179 -10.37 3.59 -31.58
C LYS A 179 -10.42 2.85 -30.25
N ASP A 180 -9.26 2.46 -29.74
CA ASP A 180 -9.14 1.66 -28.53
C ASP A 180 -9.40 2.52 -27.29
N PHE A 181 -8.93 3.78 -27.29
CA PHE A 181 -9.23 4.76 -26.26
C PHE A 181 -10.74 4.98 -26.09
N TYR A 182 -11.44 5.39 -27.15
CA TYR A 182 -12.87 5.67 -27.06
C TYR A 182 -13.70 4.42 -26.80
N ALA A 183 -13.29 3.25 -27.31
CA ALA A 183 -13.95 1.99 -26.96
C ALA A 183 -13.85 1.72 -25.46
N ARG A 184 -12.66 1.93 -24.87
CA ARG A 184 -12.44 1.74 -23.44
C ARG A 184 -13.19 2.77 -22.60
N ILE A 185 -13.22 4.04 -23.00
CA ILE A 185 -14.00 5.07 -22.29
C ILE A 185 -15.47 4.66 -22.21
N LYS A 186 -16.09 4.25 -23.33
CA LYS A 186 -17.50 3.82 -23.35
C LYS A 186 -17.75 2.60 -22.46
N GLU A 187 -16.80 1.67 -22.42
CA GLU A 187 -16.88 0.49 -21.55
C GLU A 187 -16.90 0.88 -20.06
N ILE A 188 -16.04 1.83 -19.66
CA ILE A 188 -15.94 2.26 -18.25
C ILE A 188 -17.13 3.14 -17.86
N SER A 189 -17.50 4.10 -18.72
CA SER A 189 -18.50 5.13 -18.39
C SER A 189 -19.94 4.73 -18.70
N GLY A 190 -20.14 3.75 -19.58
CA GLY A 190 -21.45 3.42 -20.14
C GLY A 190 -21.96 4.45 -21.16
N TRP A 191 -21.13 5.41 -21.59
CA TRP A 191 -21.52 6.43 -22.55
C TRP A 191 -21.85 5.85 -23.93
N LYS A 192 -22.86 6.42 -24.58
CA LYS A 192 -23.24 6.07 -25.97
C LYS A 192 -22.45 6.91 -26.97
N PHE A 193 -22.24 8.18 -26.64
CA PHE A 193 -21.60 9.18 -27.48
C PHE A 193 -20.30 9.65 -26.82
N CYS A 194 -19.16 9.20 -27.36
CA CYS A 194 -17.87 9.80 -27.09
C CYS A 194 -16.91 9.46 -28.24
N ASN A 195 -16.59 10.42 -29.09
CA ASN A 195 -15.72 10.17 -30.25
C ASN A 195 -14.68 11.27 -30.50
N SER A 196 -14.75 12.37 -29.76
CA SER A 196 -13.71 13.40 -29.71
C SER A 196 -13.45 13.85 -28.28
N LEU A 197 -12.22 14.24 -27.98
CA LEU A 197 -11.91 14.91 -26.71
C LEU A 197 -12.57 16.30 -26.61
N GLN A 198 -12.99 16.91 -27.72
CA GLN A 198 -13.72 18.18 -27.72
C GLN A 198 -15.10 18.06 -27.05
N ASP A 199 -15.65 16.85 -27.00
CA ASP A 199 -16.92 16.58 -26.33
C ASP A 199 -16.74 16.41 -24.82
N MET A 200 -15.49 16.31 -24.34
CA MET A 200 -15.15 15.95 -22.96
C MET A 200 -14.53 17.12 -22.19
N GLU A 201 -14.98 17.31 -20.96
CA GLU A 201 -14.47 18.33 -20.05
C GLU A 201 -13.88 17.68 -18.79
N LEU A 202 -12.67 18.13 -18.40
CA LEU A 202 -12.00 17.69 -17.18
C LEU A 202 -12.33 18.65 -16.03
N GLU A 203 -13.14 18.21 -15.06
CA GLU A 203 -13.34 18.94 -13.81
C GLU A 203 -12.18 18.63 -12.86
N ARG A 204 -11.52 19.69 -12.34
CA ARG A 204 -10.37 19.57 -11.43
C ARG A 204 -10.70 20.09 -10.03
N ASP A 205 -10.01 19.57 -9.03
CA ASP A 205 -9.96 20.22 -7.71
C ASP A 205 -8.98 21.39 -7.67
N ASP A 206 -8.98 22.12 -6.55
CA ASP A 206 -8.10 23.27 -6.31
C ASP A 206 -6.60 22.91 -6.30
N SER A 207 -6.29 21.61 -6.20
CA SER A 207 -4.92 21.09 -6.27
C SER A 207 -4.52 20.71 -7.70
N GLY A 208 -5.43 20.77 -8.65
CA GLY A 208 -5.21 20.51 -10.07
C GLY A 208 -5.50 19.08 -10.50
N TYR A 209 -5.87 18.18 -9.59
CA TYR A 209 -6.18 16.79 -9.94
C TYR A 209 -7.56 16.72 -10.59
N VAL A 210 -7.69 15.92 -11.67
CA VAL A 210 -9.00 15.66 -12.27
C VAL A 210 -9.83 14.86 -11.28
N LYS A 211 -11.06 15.30 -11.01
CA LYS A 211 -12.04 14.56 -10.22
C LYS A 211 -12.97 13.77 -11.12
N VAL A 212 -13.51 14.46 -12.12
CA VAL A 212 -14.59 13.98 -12.98
C VAL A 212 -14.33 14.38 -14.42
N ILE A 213 -14.72 13.51 -15.32
CA ILE A 213 -14.75 13.71 -16.76
C ILE A 213 -16.22 13.75 -17.15
N HIS A 214 -16.64 14.87 -17.73
CA HIS A 214 -17.97 15.07 -18.29
C HIS A 214 -17.92 14.83 -19.80
N CYS A 215 -19.00 14.33 -20.40
CA CYS A 215 -19.13 14.20 -21.85
C CYS A 215 -20.44 14.83 -22.32
N THR A 216 -20.34 15.68 -23.34
CA THR A 216 -21.50 16.39 -23.90
C THR A 216 -22.52 15.40 -24.44
N GLY A 217 -23.77 15.55 -23.98
CA GLY A 217 -24.87 14.66 -24.38
C GLY A 217 -24.97 13.36 -23.57
N GLU A 218 -24.13 13.18 -22.55
CA GLU A 218 -24.19 12.06 -21.61
C GLU A 218 -24.53 12.56 -20.20
N GLU A 219 -25.42 11.87 -19.49
CA GLU A 219 -25.81 12.22 -18.12
C GLU A 219 -24.89 11.61 -17.06
N MET A 220 -24.28 10.46 -17.37
CA MET A 220 -23.39 9.77 -16.45
C MET A 220 -22.04 10.47 -16.39
N ILE A 221 -21.46 10.55 -15.20
CA ILE A 221 -20.10 11.05 -15.01
C ILE A 221 -19.10 9.90 -15.03
N LEU A 222 -17.87 10.17 -15.49
CA LEU A 222 -16.74 9.25 -15.36
C LEU A 222 -15.77 9.82 -14.32
N THR A 223 -15.49 9.08 -13.25
CA THR A 223 -14.51 9.52 -12.26
C THR A 223 -13.09 9.32 -12.78
N ALA A 224 -12.18 10.23 -12.42
CA ALA A 224 -10.78 10.09 -12.79
C ALA A 224 -10.14 8.83 -12.19
N ASP A 225 -10.55 8.44 -10.97
CA ASP A 225 -10.04 7.23 -10.31
C ASP A 225 -10.41 5.96 -11.10
N ALA A 226 -11.65 5.86 -11.60
CA ALA A 226 -12.07 4.73 -12.44
C ALA A 226 -11.28 4.67 -13.75
N LEU A 227 -11.03 5.84 -14.37
CA LEU A 227 -10.18 5.92 -15.55
C LEU A 227 -8.75 5.46 -15.23
N CYS A 228 -8.15 5.98 -14.16
CA CYS A 228 -6.78 5.66 -13.77
C CYS A 228 -6.61 4.17 -13.48
N GLN A 229 -7.57 3.57 -12.78
CA GLN A 229 -7.55 2.13 -12.50
C GLN A 229 -7.59 1.29 -13.77
N VAL A 230 -8.52 1.59 -14.69
CA VAL A 230 -8.71 0.76 -15.89
C VAL A 230 -7.66 1.00 -16.97
N MET A 231 -7.12 2.22 -17.04
CA MET A 231 -6.09 2.60 -18.01
C MET A 231 -4.66 2.54 -17.45
N GLU A 232 -4.50 2.15 -16.18
CA GLU A 232 -3.23 2.08 -15.46
C GLU A 232 -2.47 3.41 -15.48
N LEU A 233 -3.21 4.52 -15.39
CA LEU A 233 -2.62 5.85 -15.26
C LEU A 233 -2.10 6.00 -13.83
N ARG A 234 -0.87 6.51 -13.70
CA ARG A 234 -0.22 6.67 -12.39
C ARG A 234 -0.87 7.72 -11.50
N SER A 235 -1.60 8.68 -12.05
CA SER A 235 -2.16 9.81 -11.29
C SER A 235 -3.41 10.38 -11.95
N PRO A 236 -4.40 10.84 -11.16
CA PRO A 236 -5.54 11.59 -11.68
C PRO A 236 -5.19 13.04 -12.04
N ASP A 237 -3.97 13.52 -11.79
CA ASP A 237 -3.49 14.75 -12.40
C ASP A 237 -2.92 14.45 -13.79
N PHE A 238 -3.76 14.58 -14.81
CA PHE A 238 -3.36 14.39 -16.20
C PHE A 238 -3.98 15.40 -17.14
N ASP A 239 -3.34 15.64 -18.28
CA ASP A 239 -3.96 16.25 -19.45
C ASP A 239 -3.96 15.27 -20.61
N TRP A 240 -4.87 15.46 -21.56
CA TRP A 240 -4.92 14.66 -22.77
C TRP A 240 -4.89 15.52 -24.04
N GLU A 241 -4.45 14.91 -25.13
CA GLU A 241 -4.35 15.56 -26.42
C GLU A 241 -4.75 14.58 -27.52
N GLU A 242 -5.60 15.06 -28.43
CA GLU A 242 -6.05 14.31 -29.59
C GLU A 242 -5.19 14.66 -30.81
N GLN A 243 -4.45 13.68 -31.34
CA GLN A 243 -3.66 13.81 -32.58
C GLN A 243 -4.40 13.13 -33.74
N GLU A 244 -3.79 12.91 -34.92
CA GLU A 244 -4.52 12.34 -36.06
C GLU A 244 -5.07 10.92 -35.75
N ASN A 245 -4.24 10.02 -35.23
CA ASN A 245 -4.60 8.62 -34.96
C ASN A 245 -4.41 8.18 -33.49
N LEU A 246 -3.94 9.07 -32.63
CA LEU A 246 -3.58 8.77 -31.24
C LEU A 246 -4.26 9.72 -30.26
N ILE A 247 -4.50 9.20 -29.06
CA ILE A 247 -4.73 9.97 -27.85
C ILE A 247 -3.47 9.86 -27.00
N MET A 248 -2.94 11.00 -26.61
CA MET A 248 -1.80 11.10 -25.71
C MET A 248 -2.30 11.58 -24.35
N ILE A 249 -1.93 10.89 -23.29
CA ILE A 249 -2.22 11.30 -21.91
C ILE A 249 -0.90 11.57 -21.21
N ARG A 250 -0.79 12.71 -20.53
CA ARG A 250 0.38 13.09 -19.73
C ARG A 250 -0.04 13.19 -18.28
N THR A 251 0.45 12.29 -17.42
CA THR A 251 0.18 12.29 -15.98
C THR A 251 1.33 12.96 -15.22
N ARG A 252 1.01 13.62 -14.10
CA ARG A 252 1.95 14.22 -13.16
C ARG A 252 1.82 13.57 -11.78
N GLY A 253 2.95 13.25 -11.16
CA GLY A 253 2.97 12.53 -9.89
C GLY A 253 2.53 11.08 -10.01
N ILE A 254 2.47 10.39 -8.88
CA ILE A 254 2.16 8.97 -8.73
C ILE A 254 1.27 8.77 -7.49
N GLY A 255 0.01 8.41 -7.74
CA GLY A 255 -1.02 8.13 -6.76
C GLY A 255 -2.06 9.25 -6.63
N HIS A 256 -2.97 9.08 -5.69
CA HIS A 256 -4.20 9.88 -5.58
C HIS A 256 -3.99 11.30 -5.04
N GLY A 257 -2.81 11.64 -4.50
CA GLY A 257 -2.45 12.99 -4.05
C GLY A 257 -2.99 13.42 -2.68
N ILE A 258 -3.50 12.51 -1.84
CA ILE A 258 -4.14 12.86 -0.55
C ILE A 258 -3.26 12.40 0.61
N GLY A 259 -2.97 13.29 1.56
CA GLY A 259 -2.23 12.96 2.78
C GLY A 259 -0.71 12.93 2.56
N PHE A 260 -0.05 11.84 2.97
CA PHE A 260 1.41 11.76 2.99
C PHE A 260 2.00 11.45 1.61
N ASP A 261 2.90 12.32 1.14
CA ASP A 261 3.69 12.14 -0.07
C ASP A 261 5.00 11.43 0.29
N VAL A 262 5.17 10.18 -0.16
CA VAL A 262 6.31 9.35 0.25
C VAL A 262 7.64 9.91 -0.26
N CYS A 263 7.72 10.35 -1.52
CA CYS A 263 8.91 10.97 -2.09
C CYS A 263 9.29 12.26 -1.36
N TYR A 264 8.30 13.11 -1.07
CA TYR A 264 8.56 14.36 -0.37
C TYR A 264 8.88 14.14 1.11
N GLY A 265 8.25 13.15 1.76
CA GLY A 265 8.62 12.70 3.11
C GLY A 265 10.07 12.24 3.20
N ALA A 266 10.56 11.48 2.21
CA ALA A 266 11.96 11.09 2.13
C ALA A 266 12.91 12.29 2.00
N ARG A 267 12.48 13.33 1.29
CA ARG A 267 13.22 14.59 1.18
C ARG A 267 13.28 15.33 2.52
N LEU A 268 12.17 15.40 3.26
CA LEU A 268 12.13 16.05 4.58
C LEU A 268 13.03 15.31 5.59
N ASP A 269 13.04 13.98 5.55
CA ASP A 269 14.00 13.15 6.31
C ASP A 269 15.45 13.49 5.92
N ALA A 270 15.77 13.52 4.61
CA ALA A 270 17.10 13.89 4.14
C ALA A 270 17.53 15.33 4.52
N GLN A 271 16.58 16.20 4.86
CA GLN A 271 16.81 17.55 5.40
C GLN A 271 16.98 17.57 6.93
N GLY A 272 16.88 16.41 7.59
CA GLY A 272 17.06 16.22 9.02
C GLY A 272 15.80 16.45 9.85
N MET A 273 14.61 16.36 9.25
CA MET A 273 13.36 16.45 10.00
C MET A 273 13.03 15.14 10.71
N GLU A 274 12.63 15.25 11.98
CA GLU A 274 12.16 14.12 12.77
C GLU A 274 10.78 13.65 12.28
N TYR A 275 10.46 12.36 12.42
CA TYR A 275 9.24 11.73 11.89
C TYR A 275 7.96 12.46 12.32
N ARG A 276 7.94 12.99 13.55
CA ARG A 276 6.82 13.78 14.07
C ARG A 276 6.59 15.05 13.25
N GLN A 277 7.67 15.74 12.92
CA GLN A 277 7.62 16.96 12.12
C GLN A 277 7.24 16.64 10.67
N ILE A 278 7.71 15.51 10.13
CA ILE A 278 7.31 15.03 8.81
C ILE A 278 5.79 14.73 8.81
N LEU A 279 5.27 14.03 9.83
CA LEU A 279 3.85 13.72 9.93
C LEU A 279 2.98 14.99 10.06
N GLU A 280 3.37 15.94 10.92
CA GLU A 280 2.68 17.23 11.11
C GLU A 280 2.75 18.13 9.84
N TYR A 281 3.74 17.90 8.98
CA TYR A 281 3.83 18.55 7.69
C TYR A 281 2.66 18.15 6.78
N PHE A 282 2.28 16.87 6.77
CA PHE A 282 1.21 16.35 5.88
C PHE A 282 -0.16 16.27 6.53
N TYR A 283 -0.23 15.99 7.83
CA TYR A 283 -1.47 15.83 8.58
C TYR A 283 -1.59 16.96 9.61
N LYS A 284 -2.62 17.80 9.49
CA LYS A 284 -2.76 19.03 10.29
C LYS A 284 -3.47 18.79 11.62
N ASP A 285 -3.02 19.51 12.64
CA ASP A 285 -3.63 19.52 13.98
C ASP A 285 -3.80 18.11 14.59
N ILE A 286 -2.90 17.19 14.21
CA ILE A 286 -2.90 15.82 14.71
C ILE A 286 -2.14 15.70 16.03
N MET A 287 -2.41 14.63 16.76
CA MET A 287 -1.61 14.18 17.90
C MET A 287 -1.11 12.76 17.64
N LEU A 288 0.14 12.51 18.03
CA LEU A 288 0.72 11.17 18.08
C LEU A 288 0.39 10.55 19.43
N ASP A 289 -0.51 9.57 19.42
CA ASP A 289 -1.06 8.97 20.63
C ASP A 289 -0.60 7.53 20.81
N LYS A 290 -0.12 7.19 22.01
CA LYS A 290 0.30 5.84 22.37
C LYS A 290 -0.85 5.10 23.05
N ARG A 291 -1.99 4.98 22.36
CA ARG A 291 -3.25 4.42 22.88
C ARG A 291 -3.86 3.32 22.02
N TYR A 292 -3.10 2.71 21.11
CA TYR A 292 -3.59 1.61 20.27
C TYR A 292 -4.34 0.49 21.04
N ASN A 293 -3.97 0.26 22.32
CA ASN A 293 -4.53 -0.80 23.16
C ASN A 293 -5.53 -0.31 24.24
N ALA A 294 -6.02 0.92 24.19
CA ALA A 294 -7.00 1.40 25.17
C ALA A 294 -8.38 0.77 24.90
N CYS A 295 -8.59 -0.43 25.41
CA CYS A 295 -9.91 -0.91 25.80
C CYS A 295 -10.43 0.00 26.92
N GLU A 296 -11.03 1.14 26.53
CA GLU A 296 -11.58 2.18 27.41
C GLU A 296 -10.58 2.89 28.36
#